data_AF-A0A968JZ72-F1
#
_entry.id   AF-A0A968JZ72-F1
#
_cell.length_a   1.000
_cell.length_b   1.000
_cell.length_c   1.000
_cell.angle_alpha   90.00
_cell.angle_beta   90.00
_cell.angle_gamma   90.00
#
_symmetry.space_group_name_H-M   'P 1'
#
loop_
_entity.id
_entity.type
_entity.pdbx_description
1 polymer ?
#
loop_
_entity_poly.entity_id
_entity_poly.type
_entity_poly.pdbx_seq_one_letter_code
_entity_poly.pdbx_strand_id
1 'polypeptide(L)'
;VHVGPFAVLEDGARIGDGAVVGAHCVVGAGATIGAGSRLYPHVVVYHDSIVGSGVTLHSGARIGPDGFGYTFVDGAHRKIPQV
;
A
#
# COMPACT_ATOMS: atom_id res chain seq x y z
N VAL A 1 -0.21 -5.21 -17.48
CA VAL A 1 0.17 -4.38 -16.30
C VAL A 1 0.99 -3.19 -16.78
N HIS A 2 0.77 -2.00 -16.24
CA HIS A 2 1.62 -0.82 -16.48
C HIS A 2 2.28 -0.38 -15.17
N VAL A 3 3.59 -0.16 -15.19
CA VAL A 3 4.35 0.34 -14.04
C VAL A 3 5.05 1.64 -14.45
N GLY A 4 4.68 2.73 -13.79
CA GLY A 4 5.23 4.05 -14.05
C GLY A 4 6.70 4.18 -13.60
N PRO A 5 7.40 5.22 -14.08
CA PRO A 5 8.79 5.45 -13.72
C PRO A 5 8.96 5.61 -12.20
N PHE A 6 10.05 5.04 -11.68
CA PHE A 6 10.43 5.09 -10.27
C PHE A 6 9.41 4.50 -9.29
N ALA A 7 8.42 3.71 -9.76
CA ALA A 7 7.61 2.91 -8.86
C ALA A 7 8.46 1.79 -8.23
N VAL A 8 8.17 1.45 -6.98
CA VAL A 8 8.83 0.38 -6.23
C VAL A 8 7.80 -0.71 -5.94
N LEU A 9 8.08 -1.93 -6.39
CA LEU A 9 7.30 -3.12 -6.08
C LEU A 9 8.20 -4.04 -5.26
N GLU A 10 7.83 -4.30 -4.01
CA GLU A 10 8.61 -5.14 -3.10
C GLU A 10 8.34 -6.64 -3.31
N ASP A 11 9.10 -7.46 -2.59
CA ASP A 11 9.05 -8.92 -2.72
C ASP A 11 7.64 -9.49 -2.48
N GLY A 12 7.24 -10.43 -3.33
CA GLY A 12 5.91 -11.05 -3.25
C GLY A 12 4.73 -10.15 -3.60
N ALA A 13 4.93 -8.88 -3.99
CA ALA A 13 3.84 -8.02 -4.45
C ALA A 13 3.15 -8.61 -5.71
N ARG A 14 1.81 -8.60 -5.72
CA ARG A 14 0.99 -9.17 -6.80
C ARG A 14 0.22 -8.08 -7.51
N ILE A 15 0.46 -7.92 -8.81
CA ILE A 15 -0.21 -6.91 -9.63
C ILE A 15 -1.11 -7.60 -10.66
N GLY A 16 -2.42 -7.39 -10.53
CA GLY A 16 -3.44 -8.01 -11.37
C GLY A 16 -3.48 -7.47 -12.80
N ASP A 17 -4.09 -8.25 -13.69
CA ASP A 17 -4.22 -7.92 -15.11
C ASP A 17 -4.87 -6.56 -15.34
N GLY A 18 -4.32 -5.79 -16.29
CA GLY A 18 -4.81 -4.45 -16.60
C GLY A 18 -4.58 -3.39 -15.52
N ALA A 19 -3.98 -3.71 -14.37
CA ALA A 19 -3.68 -2.71 -13.35
C ALA A 19 -2.61 -1.70 -13.81
N VAL A 20 -2.77 -0.46 -13.34
CA VAL A 20 -1.87 0.67 -13.60
C VAL A 20 -1.30 1.17 -12.29
N VAL A 21 0.01 1.02 -12.12
CA VAL A 21 0.78 1.59 -11.03
C VAL A 21 1.46 2.87 -11.52
N GLY A 22 1.07 4.02 -10.96
CA GLY A 22 1.60 5.34 -11.35
C GLY A 22 3.06 5.57 -10.93
N ALA A 23 3.65 6.66 -11.41
CA ALA A 23 5.02 7.03 -11.07
C ALA A 23 5.20 7.19 -9.54
N HIS A 24 6.36 6.77 -9.03
CA HIS A 24 6.71 6.86 -7.61
C HIS A 24 5.71 6.18 -6.64
N CYS A 25 4.86 5.26 -7.11
CA CYS A 25 4.08 4.45 -6.19
C CYS A 25 4.99 3.45 -5.46
N VAL A 26 4.60 3.07 -4.25
CA VAL A 26 5.23 1.99 -3.49
C VAL A 26 4.18 0.92 -3.22
N VAL A 27 4.45 -0.31 -3.64
CA VAL A 27 3.63 -1.49 -3.32
C VAL A 27 4.49 -2.40 -2.45
N GLY A 28 4.17 -2.46 -1.16
CA GLY A 28 4.94 -3.16 -0.13
C GLY A 28 4.89 -4.68 -0.25
N ALA A 29 5.76 -5.34 0.51
CA ALA A 29 5.93 -6.78 0.44
C ALA A 29 4.61 -7.56 0.64
N GLY A 30 4.37 -8.56 -0.20
CA GLY A 30 3.15 -9.39 -0.14
C GLY A 30 1.83 -8.67 -0.50
N ALA A 31 1.85 -7.36 -0.76
CA ALA A 31 0.65 -6.60 -1.07
C ALA A 31 0.05 -7.02 -2.43
N THR A 32 -1.27 -6.89 -2.55
CA THR A 32 -2.01 -7.25 -3.77
C THR A 32 -2.73 -6.05 -4.35
N ILE A 33 -2.53 -5.80 -5.64
CA ILE A 33 -3.29 -4.84 -6.44
C ILE A 33 -4.17 -5.62 -7.42
N GLY A 34 -5.49 -5.54 -7.25
CA GLY A 34 -6.45 -6.27 -8.06
C GLY A 34 -6.49 -5.84 -9.54
N ALA A 35 -7.11 -6.68 -10.36
CA ALA A 35 -7.19 -6.47 -11.80
C ALA A 35 -7.94 -5.17 -12.15
N GLY A 36 -7.47 -4.47 -13.18
CA GLY A 36 -8.06 -3.21 -13.65
C GLY A 36 -7.95 -2.04 -12.68
N SER A 37 -7.24 -2.18 -11.55
CA SER A 37 -7.09 -1.10 -10.57
C SER A 37 -6.09 -0.04 -11.04
N ARG A 38 -6.31 1.20 -10.62
CA ARG A 38 -5.49 2.36 -10.99
C ARG A 38 -4.98 3.09 -9.76
N LEU A 39 -3.67 3.10 -9.60
CA LEU A 39 -2.95 3.88 -8.62
C LEU A 39 -2.36 5.10 -9.34
N TYR A 40 -2.81 6.29 -8.96
CA TYR A 40 -2.20 7.55 -9.41
C TYR A 40 -0.83 7.76 -8.72
N PRO A 41 0.01 8.69 -9.20
CA PRO A 41 1.37 8.86 -8.68
C PRO A 41 1.47 9.03 -7.16
N HIS A 42 2.53 8.53 -6.56
CA HIS A 42 2.79 8.62 -5.11
C HIS A 42 1.76 7.91 -4.19
N VAL A 43 0.99 6.95 -4.69
CA VAL A 43 0.22 6.03 -3.83
C VAL A 43 1.17 5.08 -3.11
N VAL A 44 0.94 4.85 -1.82
CA VAL A 44 1.68 3.87 -1.02
C VAL A 44 0.72 2.82 -0.49
N VAL A 45 0.99 1.56 -0.82
CA VAL A 45 0.29 0.39 -0.30
C VAL A 45 1.30 -0.37 0.56
N TYR A 46 1.02 -0.50 1.86
CA TYR A 46 1.91 -1.17 2.82
C TYR A 46 1.88 -2.69 2.64
N HIS A 47 2.76 -3.38 3.36
CA HIS A 47 2.88 -4.83 3.32
C HIS A 47 1.54 -5.53 3.61
N ASP A 48 1.34 -6.68 2.98
CA ASP A 48 0.17 -7.57 3.14
C ASP A 48 -1.21 -6.93 2.89
N SER A 49 -1.25 -5.69 2.40
CA SER A 49 -2.48 -4.98 2.10
C SER A 49 -3.11 -5.48 0.80
N ILE A 50 -4.44 -5.55 0.77
CA ILE A 50 -5.20 -6.01 -0.39
C ILE A 50 -6.03 -4.85 -0.95
N VAL A 51 -5.67 -4.40 -2.15
CA VAL A 51 -6.50 -3.54 -2.99
C VAL A 51 -7.27 -4.44 -3.96
N GLY A 52 -8.60 -4.41 -3.90
CA GLY A 52 -9.46 -5.20 -4.78
C GLY A 52 -9.36 -4.81 -6.27
N SER A 53 -10.15 -5.47 -7.12
CA SER A 53 -10.22 -5.20 -8.56
C SER A 53 -11.04 -3.95 -8.87
N GLY A 54 -10.67 -3.21 -9.92
CA GLY A 54 -11.37 -2.00 -10.38
C GLY A 54 -11.30 -0.80 -9.43
N VAL A 55 -10.36 -0.81 -8.47
CA VAL A 55 -10.20 0.26 -7.47
C VAL A 55 -9.40 1.41 -8.08
N THR A 56 -9.80 2.65 -7.78
CA THR A 56 -9.03 3.85 -8.11
C THR A 56 -8.51 4.52 -6.83
N LEU A 57 -7.19 4.69 -6.72
CA LEU A 57 -6.53 5.40 -5.63
C LEU A 57 -5.85 6.66 -6.17
N HIS A 58 -6.27 7.83 -5.68
CA HIS A 58 -5.70 9.12 -6.07
C HIS A 58 -4.32 9.38 -5.43
N SER A 59 -3.58 10.31 -6.04
CA SER A 59 -2.21 10.61 -5.65
C SER A 59 -2.08 10.90 -4.16
N GLY A 60 -1.07 10.29 -3.52
CA GLY A 60 -0.79 10.48 -2.10
C GLY A 60 -1.60 9.59 -1.14
N ALA A 61 -2.54 8.77 -1.63
CA ALA A 61 -3.26 7.83 -0.77
C ALA A 61 -2.32 6.80 -0.12
N ARG A 62 -2.63 6.42 1.13
CA ARG A 62 -1.83 5.50 1.95
C ARG A 62 -2.73 4.38 2.48
N ILE A 63 -2.44 3.14 2.08
CA ILE A 63 -3.23 1.95 2.43
C ILE A 63 -2.41 1.06 3.35
N GLY A 64 -2.95 0.74 4.52
CA GLY A 64 -2.28 -0.08 5.54
C GLY A 64 -1.20 0.59 6.41
N PRO A 65 -1.15 1.92 6.63
CA PRO A 65 -0.24 2.46 7.63
C PRO A 65 -0.67 2.05 9.04
N ASP A 66 0.28 2.04 9.99
CA ASP A 66 -0.06 1.96 11.41
C ASP A 66 -1.08 3.04 11.78
N GLY A 67 -2.18 2.62 12.40
CA GLY A 67 -3.12 3.51 13.07
C GLY A 67 -2.61 3.98 14.43
N PHE A 68 -3.52 4.58 15.20
CA PHE A 68 -3.24 5.01 16.56
C PHE A 68 -3.48 3.88 17.57
N GLY A 69 -2.45 3.06 17.83
CA GLY A 69 -2.51 1.94 18.79
C GLY A 69 -1.43 2.04 19.85
N TYR A 70 -1.80 2.42 21.07
CA TYR A 70 -0.87 2.61 22.20
C TYR A 70 -1.49 2.13 23.51
N THR A 71 -0.66 1.62 24.42
CA THR A 71 -1.02 1.35 25.82
C THR A 71 -0.20 2.25 26.74
N PHE A 72 -0.73 2.59 27.92
CA PHE A 72 -0.05 3.45 28.89
C PHE A 72 0.63 2.62 29.97
N VAL A 73 1.96 2.62 29.99
CA VAL A 73 2.79 1.81 30.90
C VAL A 73 3.88 2.70 31.50
N ASP A 74 4.00 2.71 32.82
CA ASP A 74 4.98 3.48 33.59
C ASP A 74 5.06 4.97 33.21
N GLY A 75 3.89 5.60 33.02
CA GLY A 75 3.81 7.03 32.70
C GLY A 75 4.05 7.39 31.23
N ALA A 76 4.18 6.41 30.32
CA ALA A 76 4.44 6.65 28.91
C ALA A 76 3.55 5.80 27.98
N HIS A 77 3.24 6.35 26.80
CA HIS A 77 2.60 5.59 25.73
C HIS A 77 3.61 4.63 25.08
N ARG A 78 3.29 3.33 25.09
CA ARG A 78 4.03 2.28 24.39
C ARG A 78 3.21 1.85 23.17
N LYS A 79 3.85 1.84 22.00
CA LYS A 79 3.21 1.45 20.74
C LYS A 79 2.80 -0.01 20.78
N ILE A 80 1.57 -0.30 20.35
CA ILE A 80 1.08 -1.65 20.11
C ILE A 80 1.37 -1.95 18.62
N PRO A 81 2.13 -3.02 18.30
CA PRO A 81 2.30 -3.45 16.91
C PRO A 81 0.96 -3.71 16.23
N GLN A 82 0.79 -3.24 15.01
CA GLN A 82 -0.38 -3.54 14.17
C GLN A 82 0.05 -4.58 13.13
N VAL A 83 -0.60 -5.73 13.17
CA VAL A 83 -0.31 -6.90 12.34
C VAL A 83 -1.55 -7.34 11.59
#